data_AF-A0A3D8QVK0-F1
#
_entry.id   AF-A0A3D8QVK0-F1
#
_cell.length_a   1.000
_cell.length_b   1.000
_cell.length_c   1.000
_cell.angle_alpha   90.00
_cell.angle_beta   90.00
_cell.angle_gamma   90.00
#
_symmetry.space_group_name_H-M   'P 1'
#
loop_
_entity.id
_entity.type
_entity.pdbx_description
1 polymer ?
#
loop_
_entity_poly.entity_id
_entity_poly.type
_entity_poly.pdbx_seq_one_letter_code
_entity_poly.pdbx_strand_id
1 'polypeptide(L)'
;MAQAQTPGFSPLKSLVAYTSQTAGLEKTLRLIQATSQVIGVTTANKTLATQCLTARDQLALSTLPCLPYSAPIDSNGTDSTARRYFRLLDFYACFERVHALITNPSSSSTIPSAMELAQYTFLGLYLFLEDFTILHDMNVARVDWHHALMTEANKFWFYALALSVLRCTWELLSPQAPDTPKTTGGEKSDPKTTAKQTRAPKWPLVKRIIIDGCDLTLPGSFLGWTPVTPLQIGLGMVVSTVFAGHNVWAAQG
;
A
#
# COMPACT_ATOMS: atom_id res chain seq x y z
N MET A 1 37.44 -19.14 -28.63
CA MET A 1 35.97 -19.21 -28.48
C MET A 1 35.66 -19.00 -27.01
N ALA A 2 35.36 -17.77 -26.59
CA ALA A 2 34.97 -17.48 -25.22
C ALA A 2 33.48 -17.81 -25.07
N GLN A 3 33.17 -18.89 -24.35
CA GLN A 3 31.80 -19.20 -23.96
C GLN A 3 31.30 -18.09 -23.02
N ALA A 4 30.27 -17.35 -23.47
CA ALA A 4 29.52 -16.47 -22.60
C ALA A 4 28.80 -17.33 -21.54
N GLN A 5 29.27 -17.27 -20.30
CA GLN A 5 28.55 -17.81 -19.16
C GLN A 5 27.25 -17.03 -18.99
N THR A 6 26.11 -17.65 -19.28
CA THR A 6 24.82 -17.16 -18.83
C THR A 6 24.82 -17.16 -17.30
N PRO A 7 24.61 -16.02 -16.62
CA PRO A 7 24.63 -15.96 -15.17
C PRO A 7 23.48 -16.83 -14.63
N GLY A 8 23.83 -17.89 -13.88
CA GLY A 8 22.84 -18.74 -13.23
C GLY A 8 21.97 -17.92 -12.28
N PHE A 9 20.65 -18.06 -12.41
CA PHE A 9 19.68 -17.43 -11.51
C PHE A 9 19.95 -17.90 -10.07
N SER A 10 20.41 -16.99 -9.21
CA SER A 10 20.63 -17.26 -7.79
C SER A 10 19.51 -16.59 -6.99
N PRO A 11 18.60 -17.36 -6.37
CA PRO A 11 17.43 -16.81 -5.68
C PRO A 11 17.83 -15.91 -4.50
N LEU A 12 18.93 -16.25 -3.82
CA LEU A 12 19.47 -15.43 -2.72
C LEU A 12 19.98 -14.07 -3.20
N LYS A 13 20.66 -14.02 -4.36
CA LYS A 13 21.12 -12.74 -4.92
C LYS A 13 19.95 -11.84 -5.30
N SER A 14 18.90 -12.41 -5.90
CA SER A 14 17.70 -11.67 -6.25
C SER A 14 16.94 -11.19 -5.01
N LEU A 15 16.88 -12.00 -3.95
CA LEU A 15 16.31 -11.58 -2.67
C LEU A 15 17.09 -10.43 -2.04
N VAL A 16 18.43 -10.52 -2.03
CA VAL A 16 19.28 -9.45 -1.51
C VAL A 16 19.08 -8.15 -2.30
N ALA A 17 19.03 -8.22 -3.63
CA ALA A 17 18.72 -7.06 -4.48
C ALA A 17 17.35 -6.46 -4.16
N TYR A 18 16.34 -7.31 -3.92
CA TYR A 18 14.99 -6.89 -3.55
C TYR A 18 14.93 -6.20 -2.19
N THR A 19 15.55 -6.77 -1.15
CA THR A 19 15.58 -6.16 0.19
C THR A 19 16.50 -4.95 0.28
N SER A 20 17.39 -4.76 -0.69
CA SER A 20 18.23 -3.56 -0.78
C SER A 20 17.45 -2.33 -1.25
N GLN A 21 16.29 -2.53 -1.90
CA GLN A 21 15.38 -1.45 -2.27
C GLN A 21 14.44 -1.16 -1.09
N THR A 22 14.27 0.11 -0.73
CA THR A 22 13.36 0.54 0.35
C THR A 22 11.95 -0.05 0.20
N ALA A 23 11.41 -0.04 -1.03
CA ALA A 23 10.11 -0.62 -1.32
C ALA A 23 10.05 -2.13 -1.07
N GLY A 24 11.08 -2.89 -1.47
CA GLY A 24 11.13 -4.33 -1.25
C GLY A 24 11.34 -4.69 0.23
N LEU A 25 12.16 -3.93 0.93
CA LEU A 25 12.34 -4.06 2.38
C LEU A 25 11.03 -3.82 3.14
N GLU A 26 10.31 -2.74 2.83
CA GLU A 26 9.03 -2.42 3.47
C GLU A 26 8.00 -3.55 3.29
N LYS A 27 7.89 -4.11 2.08
CA LYS A 27 6.99 -5.27 1.83
C LYS A 27 7.46 -6.52 2.55
N THR A 28 8.76 -6.76 2.65
CA THR A 28 9.30 -7.89 3.41
C THR A 28 8.93 -7.78 4.90
N LEU A 29 9.14 -6.60 5.50
CA LEU A 29 8.78 -6.34 6.89
C LEU A 29 7.27 -6.47 7.12
N ARG A 30 6.45 -5.96 6.18
CA ARG A 30 4.99 -6.09 6.22
C ARG A 30 4.55 -7.55 6.14
N LEU A 31 5.23 -8.37 5.34
CA LEU A 31 4.93 -9.80 5.22
C LEU A 31 5.26 -10.55 6.51
N ILE A 32 6.41 -10.24 7.13
CA ILE A 32 6.80 -10.81 8.43
C ILE A 32 5.75 -10.46 9.48
N GLN A 33 5.37 -9.19 9.58
CA GLN A 33 4.34 -8.74 10.51
C GLN A 33 3.00 -9.45 10.31
N ALA A 34 2.53 -9.53 9.06
CA ALA A 34 1.27 -10.17 8.72
C ALA A 34 1.28 -11.68 9.05
N THR A 35 2.41 -12.35 8.79
CA THR A 35 2.59 -13.76 9.10
C THR A 35 2.63 -13.99 10.62
N SER A 36 3.33 -13.15 11.36
CA SER A 36 3.35 -13.18 12.83
C SER A 36 1.95 -13.00 13.42
N GLN A 37 1.11 -12.13 12.85
CA GLN A 37 -0.29 -12.00 13.25
C GLN A 37 -1.09 -13.28 13.03
N VAL A 38 -0.97 -13.89 11.85
CA VAL A 38 -1.69 -15.14 11.54
C VAL A 38 -1.26 -16.27 12.48
N ILE A 39 0.05 -16.44 12.69
CA ILE A 39 0.58 -17.46 13.60
C ILE A 39 0.12 -17.19 15.03
N GLY A 40 0.22 -15.93 15.48
CA GLY A 40 -0.16 -15.54 16.84
C GLY A 40 -1.63 -15.82 17.17
N VAL A 41 -2.52 -15.68 16.20
CA VAL A 41 -3.96 -15.91 16.36
C VAL A 41 -4.35 -17.39 16.19
N THR A 42 -3.57 -18.18 15.44
CA THR A 42 -3.91 -19.57 15.11
C THR A 42 -3.21 -20.61 15.98
N THR A 43 -2.12 -20.25 16.66
CA THR A 43 -1.35 -21.18 17.47
C THR A 43 -2.06 -21.54 18.78
N ALA A 44 -1.98 -22.82 19.17
CA ALA A 44 -2.46 -23.31 20.46
C ALA A 44 -1.48 -23.00 21.62
N ASN A 45 -0.22 -22.71 21.30
CA ASN A 45 0.82 -22.44 22.31
C ASN A 45 0.78 -20.97 22.73
N LYS A 46 0.40 -20.72 23.99
CA LYS A 46 0.27 -19.36 24.56
C LYS A 46 1.56 -18.55 24.49
N THR A 47 2.71 -19.16 24.78
CA THR A 47 4.00 -18.45 24.75
C THR A 47 4.36 -18.02 23.34
N LEU A 48 4.17 -18.92 22.37
CA LEU A 48 4.41 -18.61 20.96
C LEU A 48 3.43 -17.53 20.47
N ALA A 49 2.15 -17.60 20.89
CA ALA A 49 1.15 -16.59 20.56
C ALA A 49 1.61 -15.20 21.02
N THR A 50 2.00 -15.05 22.29
CA THR A 50 2.48 -13.78 22.83
C THR A 50 3.70 -13.27 22.08
N GLN A 51 4.71 -14.12 21.84
CA GLN A 51 5.92 -13.72 21.10
C GLN A 51 5.61 -13.23 19.69
N CYS A 52 4.75 -13.95 18.95
CA CYS A 52 4.35 -13.56 17.60
C CYS A 52 3.54 -12.26 17.59
N LEU A 53 2.65 -12.05 18.56
CA LEU A 53 1.89 -10.82 18.67
C LEU A 53 2.78 -9.62 19.04
N THR A 54 3.72 -9.79 19.98
CA THR A 54 4.73 -8.76 20.30
C THR A 54 5.60 -8.43 19.10
N ALA A 55 6.07 -9.44 18.35
CA ALA A 55 6.84 -9.21 17.13
C ALA A 55 6.01 -8.50 16.05
N ARG A 56 4.70 -8.79 15.96
CA ARG A 56 3.79 -8.04 15.09
C ARG A 56 3.71 -6.59 15.55
N ASP A 57 3.53 -6.31 16.84
CA ASP A 57 3.38 -4.94 17.35
C ASP A 57 4.63 -4.09 17.12
N GLN A 58 5.82 -4.65 17.32
CA GLN A 58 7.12 -4.00 17.01
C GLN A 58 7.36 -3.73 15.52
N LEU A 59 6.57 -4.36 14.65
CA LEU A 59 6.61 -4.13 13.21
C LEU A 59 5.36 -3.38 12.73
N ALA A 60 4.34 -3.22 13.56
CA ALA A 60 3.02 -2.78 13.16
C ALA A 60 2.93 -1.29 12.95
N LEU A 61 2.09 -0.94 11.99
CA LEU A 61 1.63 0.41 11.76
C LEU A 61 0.29 0.54 12.45
N SER A 62 0.17 1.58 13.26
CA SER A 62 -0.95 1.87 14.15
C SER A 62 -1.24 0.78 15.17
N THR A 63 -1.12 1.20 16.43
CA THR A 63 -1.56 0.55 17.64
C THR A 63 -3.06 0.25 17.51
N LEU A 64 -3.44 -0.87 16.90
CA LEU A 64 -4.75 -1.44 17.18
C LEU A 64 -4.74 -1.72 18.68
N PRO A 65 -5.63 -1.10 19.48
CA PRO A 65 -5.77 -1.50 20.87
C PRO A 65 -6.33 -2.92 20.85
N CYS A 66 -5.42 -3.89 20.89
CA CYS A 66 -5.80 -5.26 21.17
C CYS A 66 -6.54 -5.24 22.51
N LEU A 67 -7.70 -5.88 22.50
CA LEU A 67 -8.61 -6.06 23.62
C LEU A 67 -7.89 -6.28 24.97
N PRO A 68 -8.52 -5.90 26.10
CA PRO A 68 -7.98 -5.97 27.46
C PRO A 68 -7.91 -7.41 27.98
N TYR A 69 -7.23 -8.30 27.26
CA TYR A 69 -7.02 -9.68 27.66
C TYR A 69 -5.59 -10.11 27.32
N SER A 70 -4.62 -9.53 28.02
CA SER A 70 -3.72 -10.27 28.91
C SER A 70 -2.42 -9.49 29.17
N ALA A 71 -2.07 -9.43 30.46
CA ALA A 71 -0.85 -8.92 31.08
C ALA A 71 -0.75 -7.39 31.29
N PRO A 72 -0.39 -6.94 32.51
CA PRO A 72 0.04 -5.58 32.74
C PRO A 72 1.34 -5.37 31.96
N ILE A 73 1.26 -4.55 30.92
CA ILE A 73 2.43 -3.99 30.24
C ILE A 73 3.10 -3.08 31.27
N ASP A 74 4.26 -3.51 31.72
CA ASP A 74 5.26 -2.70 32.35
C ASP A 74 5.44 -1.39 31.58
N SER A 75 5.37 -0.28 32.31
CA SER A 75 5.27 1.11 31.86
C SER A 75 6.47 1.66 31.08
N ASN A 76 7.28 0.80 30.46
CA ASN A 76 8.40 1.12 29.57
C ASN A 76 8.18 0.60 28.13
N GLY A 77 6.93 0.36 27.73
CA GLY A 77 6.54 -0.04 26.38
C GLY A 77 7.17 0.85 25.32
N THR A 78 8.14 0.31 24.60
CA THR A 78 8.75 0.92 23.43
C THR A 78 7.87 0.54 22.24
N ASP A 79 6.98 1.45 21.83
CA ASP A 79 6.19 1.32 20.61
C ASP A 79 7.08 1.59 19.38
N SER A 80 8.08 0.74 19.17
CA SER A 80 8.96 0.82 18.02
C SER A 80 8.18 0.45 16.77
N THR A 81 7.79 1.43 15.94
CA THR A 81 7.21 1.15 14.63
C THR A 81 8.28 1.19 13.53
N ALA A 82 9.03 0.10 13.34
CA ALA A 82 10.17 0.05 12.40
C ALA A 82 9.80 0.41 10.95
N ARG A 83 8.54 0.21 10.52
CA ARG A 83 8.09 0.48 9.14
C ARG A 83 7.69 1.93 8.86
N ARG A 84 7.43 2.76 9.88
CA ARG A 84 7.07 4.19 9.70
C ARG A 84 8.24 4.99 9.15
N TYR A 85 9.44 4.69 9.65
CA TYR A 85 10.65 5.43 9.29
C TYR A 85 10.99 5.40 7.81
N PHE A 86 10.66 4.32 7.10
CA PHE A 86 10.93 4.22 5.66
C PHE A 86 10.00 5.09 4.81
N ARG A 87 8.86 5.54 5.36
CA ARG A 87 7.84 6.31 4.64
C ARG A 87 7.75 7.78 5.05
N LEU A 88 8.65 8.25 5.91
CA LEU A 88 8.64 9.60 6.51
C LEU A 88 8.52 10.75 5.49
N LEU A 89 8.97 10.54 4.25
CA LEU A 89 8.92 11.54 3.18
C LEU A 89 7.98 11.17 2.03
N ASP A 90 7.28 10.03 2.12
CA ASP A 90 6.39 9.56 1.05
C ASP A 90 5.17 10.49 0.88
N PHE A 91 4.83 11.29 1.89
CA PHE A 91 3.80 12.32 1.78
C PHE A 91 4.13 13.34 0.69
N TYR A 92 5.43 13.63 0.47
CA TYR A 92 5.87 14.59 -0.53
C TYR A 92 5.55 14.11 -1.94
N ALA A 93 5.78 12.83 -2.25
CA ALA A 93 5.43 12.25 -3.54
C ALA A 93 3.91 12.33 -3.81
N CYS A 94 3.09 12.19 -2.77
CA CYS A 94 1.64 12.37 -2.88
C CYS A 94 1.27 13.82 -3.22
N PHE A 95 1.88 14.80 -2.53
CA PHE A 95 1.64 16.21 -2.82
C PHE A 95 2.20 16.67 -4.16
N GLU A 96 3.32 16.12 -4.61
CA GLU A 96 3.84 16.35 -5.96
C GLU A 96 2.83 15.87 -7.01
N ARG A 97 2.23 14.68 -6.81
CA ARG A 97 1.18 14.16 -7.70
C ARG A 97 -0.06 15.04 -7.71
N VAL A 98 -0.50 15.52 -6.54
CA VAL A 98 -1.61 16.48 -6.41
C VAL A 98 -1.29 17.77 -7.14
N HIS A 99 -0.10 18.33 -6.93
CA HIS A 99 0.35 19.55 -7.59
C HIS A 99 0.37 19.39 -9.11
N ALA A 100 0.93 18.29 -9.62
CA ALA A 100 0.97 18.00 -11.06
C ALA A 100 -0.44 17.91 -11.68
N LEU A 101 -1.41 17.33 -10.98
CA LEU A 101 -2.81 17.24 -11.43
C LEU A 101 -3.50 18.62 -11.44
N ILE A 102 -3.15 19.50 -10.51
CA ILE A 102 -3.68 20.87 -10.46
C ILE A 102 -3.08 21.73 -11.56
N THR A 103 -1.77 21.65 -11.80
CA THR A 103 -1.09 22.51 -12.78
C THR A 103 -1.29 22.05 -14.21
N ASN A 104 -1.52 20.75 -14.44
CA ASN A 104 -1.72 20.17 -15.77
C ASN A 104 -3.08 19.46 -15.84
N PRO A 105 -4.20 20.20 -15.84
CA PRO A 105 -5.51 19.60 -15.95
C PRO A 105 -5.65 18.91 -17.32
N SER A 106 -5.73 17.58 -17.31
CA SER A 106 -5.95 16.80 -18.54
C SER A 106 -7.37 17.06 -19.07
N SER A 107 -7.51 17.20 -20.39
CA SER A 107 -8.81 17.46 -21.06
C SER A 107 -9.75 16.24 -21.13
N SER A 108 -9.31 15.07 -20.65
CA SER A 108 -10.11 13.84 -20.58
C SER A 108 -10.81 13.69 -19.24
N SER A 109 -12.13 13.50 -19.27
CA SER A 109 -13.05 13.16 -18.16
C SER A 109 -12.66 13.70 -16.77
N THR A 110 -13.23 14.84 -16.40
CA THR A 110 -12.98 15.53 -15.11
C THR A 110 -13.17 14.65 -13.88
N ILE A 111 -14.06 13.65 -13.93
CA ILE A 111 -14.45 12.84 -12.77
C ILE A 111 -13.32 11.91 -12.28
N PRO A 112 -12.75 10.98 -13.07
CA PRO A 112 -11.65 10.13 -12.60
C PRO A 112 -10.41 10.94 -12.18
N SER A 113 -10.11 12.05 -12.86
CA SER A 113 -9.03 12.97 -12.48
C SER A 113 -9.28 13.63 -11.12
N ALA A 114 -10.54 14.03 -10.83
CA ALA A 114 -10.91 14.56 -9.53
C ALA A 114 -10.85 13.48 -8.42
N MET A 115 -11.24 12.25 -8.73
CA MET A 115 -11.10 11.11 -7.80
C MET A 115 -9.62 10.83 -7.49
N GLU A 116 -8.75 10.88 -8.51
CA GLU A 116 -7.31 10.71 -8.34
C GLU A 116 -6.72 11.85 -7.48
N LEU A 117 -7.10 13.10 -7.76
CA LEU A 117 -6.68 14.26 -6.98
C LEU A 117 -7.06 14.10 -5.49
N ALA A 118 -8.32 13.74 -5.23
CA ALA A 118 -8.82 13.53 -3.87
C ALA A 118 -8.12 12.34 -3.19
N GLN A 119 -7.89 11.24 -3.92
CA GLN A 119 -7.16 10.06 -3.44
C GLN A 119 -5.77 10.44 -2.93
N TYR A 120 -4.95 11.11 -3.75
CA TYR A 120 -3.58 11.48 -3.36
C TYR A 120 -3.54 12.58 -2.29
N THR A 121 -4.56 13.45 -2.24
CA THR A 121 -4.70 14.43 -1.16
C THR A 121 -4.92 13.74 0.18
N PHE A 122 -5.88 12.82 0.27
CA PHE A 122 -6.13 12.08 1.50
C PHE A 122 -4.97 11.15 1.87
N LEU A 123 -4.33 10.52 0.88
CA LEU A 123 -3.15 9.69 1.14
C LEU A 123 -1.98 10.53 1.69
N GLY A 124 -1.73 11.71 1.11
CA GLY A 124 -0.71 12.64 1.59
C GLY A 124 -0.99 13.14 3.01
N LEU A 125 -2.25 13.51 3.30
CA LEU A 125 -2.67 13.91 4.65
C LEU A 125 -2.51 12.78 5.66
N TYR A 126 -2.85 11.54 5.29
CA TYR A 126 -2.62 10.38 6.14
C TYR A 126 -1.14 10.22 6.51
N LEU A 127 -0.25 10.22 5.52
CA LEU A 127 1.19 10.06 5.74
C LEU A 127 1.74 11.20 6.59
N PHE A 128 1.37 12.44 6.26
CA PHE A 128 1.78 13.63 7.02
C PHE A 128 1.34 13.55 8.49
N LEU A 129 0.07 13.21 8.76
CA LEU A 129 -0.42 13.07 10.14
C LEU A 129 0.20 11.89 10.88
N GLU A 130 0.50 10.81 10.17
CA GLU A 130 1.24 9.69 10.74
C GLU A 130 2.64 10.11 11.18
N ASP A 131 3.33 10.92 10.37
CA ASP A 131 4.67 11.40 10.67
C ASP A 131 4.72 12.27 11.94
N PHE A 132 3.68 13.07 12.23
CA PHE A 132 3.60 13.84 13.49
C PHE A 132 3.52 12.96 14.74
N THR A 133 3.04 11.73 14.60
CA THR A 133 2.92 10.81 15.74
C THR A 133 4.14 9.93 15.96
N ILE A 134 5.10 9.91 15.02
CA ILE A 134 6.32 9.10 15.14
C ILE A 134 7.12 9.47 16.39
N LEU A 135 7.19 10.75 16.76
CA LEU A 135 7.91 11.18 17.97
C LEU A 135 7.26 10.68 19.26
N HIS A 136 5.94 10.48 19.24
CA HIS A 136 5.21 9.89 20.35
C HIS A 136 5.57 8.41 20.48
N ASP A 137 5.54 7.67 19.35
CA ASP A 137 5.88 6.24 19.29
C ASP A 137 7.34 5.97 19.70
N MET A 138 8.26 6.88 19.34
CA MET A 138 9.66 6.85 19.74
C MET A 138 9.89 7.12 21.23
N ASN A 139 8.83 7.41 22.00
CA ASN A 139 8.91 7.79 23.40
C ASN A 139 9.73 9.09 23.64
N VAL A 140 9.91 9.92 22.61
CA VAL A 140 10.69 11.18 22.71
C VAL A 140 9.78 12.32 23.19
N ALA A 141 8.59 12.46 22.61
CA ALA A 141 7.63 13.50 22.96
C ALA A 141 6.22 12.92 23.06
N ARG A 142 5.76 12.66 24.29
CA ARG A 142 4.41 12.16 24.55
C ARG A 142 3.40 13.32 24.51
N VAL A 143 2.28 13.07 23.84
CA VAL A 143 1.22 14.05 23.56
C VAL A 143 -0.14 13.39 23.71
N ASP A 144 -1.07 14.04 24.40
CA ASP A 144 -2.39 13.47 24.71
C ASP A 144 -3.31 13.38 23.49
N TRP A 145 -3.02 14.16 22.45
CA TRP A 145 -3.77 14.18 21.18
C TRP A 145 -3.35 13.08 20.20
N HIS A 146 -2.40 12.19 20.56
CA HIS A 146 -1.93 11.11 19.69
C HIS A 146 -3.07 10.24 19.14
N HIS A 147 -3.95 9.76 20.02
CA HIS A 147 -5.03 8.85 19.62
C HIS A 147 -6.05 9.54 18.70
N ALA A 148 -6.38 10.81 18.98
CA ALA A 148 -7.26 11.60 18.13
C ALA A 148 -6.64 11.81 16.75
N LEU A 149 -5.34 12.15 16.69
CA LEU A 149 -4.65 12.35 15.42
C LEU A 149 -4.54 11.06 14.61
N MET A 150 -4.26 9.93 15.26
CA MET A 150 -4.27 8.61 14.63
C MET A 150 -5.66 8.24 14.09
N THR A 151 -6.72 8.62 14.80
CA THR A 151 -8.10 8.40 14.34
C THR A 151 -8.38 9.18 13.05
N GLU A 152 -8.00 10.46 12.99
CA GLU A 152 -8.18 11.26 11.77
C GLU A 152 -7.30 10.76 10.61
N ALA A 153 -6.05 10.38 10.89
CA ALA A 153 -5.16 9.80 9.90
C ALA A 153 -5.76 8.53 9.27
N ASN A 154 -6.28 7.60 10.09
CA ASN A 154 -6.91 6.37 9.59
C ASN A 154 -8.18 6.64 8.76
N LYS A 155 -8.95 7.70 9.06
CA LYS A 155 -10.09 8.11 8.21
C LYS A 155 -9.62 8.54 6.83
N PHE A 156 -8.59 9.38 6.74
CA PHE A 156 -8.03 9.80 5.45
C PHE A 156 -7.46 8.62 4.67
N TRP A 157 -6.77 7.70 5.34
CA TRP A 157 -6.29 6.48 4.71
C TRP A 157 -7.44 5.64 4.12
N PHE A 158 -8.51 5.44 4.89
CA PHE A 158 -9.70 4.74 4.40
C PHE A 158 -10.31 5.41 3.17
N TYR A 159 -10.50 6.73 3.19
CA TYR A 159 -11.07 7.47 2.07
C TYR A 159 -10.18 7.42 0.82
N ALA A 160 -8.86 7.51 0.98
CA ALA A 160 -7.91 7.38 -0.12
C ALA A 160 -8.03 6.00 -0.80
N LEU A 161 -8.09 4.92 -0.03
CA LEU A 161 -8.25 3.55 -0.55
C LEU A 161 -9.62 3.36 -1.21
N ALA A 162 -10.69 3.88 -0.60
CA ALA A 162 -12.03 3.80 -1.18
C ALA A 162 -12.09 4.51 -2.54
N LEU A 163 -11.54 5.71 -2.65
CA LEU A 163 -11.46 6.45 -3.92
C LEU A 163 -10.61 5.71 -4.96
N SER A 164 -9.51 5.07 -4.55
CA SER A 164 -8.69 4.23 -5.43
C SER A 164 -9.50 3.07 -6.03
N VAL A 165 -10.23 2.33 -5.19
CA VAL A 165 -11.09 1.22 -5.63
C VAL A 165 -12.22 1.73 -6.53
N LEU A 166 -12.88 2.83 -6.16
CA LEU A 166 -13.94 3.44 -6.96
C LEU A 166 -13.41 3.90 -8.33
N ARG A 167 -12.20 4.47 -8.40
CA ARG A 167 -11.59 4.89 -9.66
C ARG A 167 -11.25 3.68 -10.55
N CYS A 168 -10.63 2.64 -9.99
CA CYS A 168 -10.31 1.43 -10.74
C CYS A 168 -11.56 0.68 -11.22
N THR A 169 -12.63 0.67 -10.42
CA THR A 169 -13.92 0.08 -10.83
C THR A 169 -14.58 0.93 -11.92
N TRP A 170 -14.52 2.26 -11.82
CA TRP A 170 -14.98 3.16 -12.88
C TRP A 170 -14.24 2.90 -14.21
N GLU A 171 -12.92 2.79 -14.19
CA GLU A 171 -12.11 2.50 -15.38
C GLU A 171 -12.39 1.11 -15.99
N LEU A 172 -12.73 0.12 -15.15
CA LEU A 172 -13.11 -1.22 -15.63
C LEU A 172 -14.50 -1.26 -16.30
N LEU A 173 -15.42 -0.42 -15.81
CA LEU A 173 -16.82 -0.37 -16.24
C LEU A 173 -17.05 0.63 -17.38
N SER A 174 -16.22 1.67 -17.47
CA SER A 174 -16.37 2.69 -18.50
C SER A 174 -16.12 2.08 -19.88
N PRO A 175 -17.03 2.27 -20.85
CA PRO A 175 -16.76 1.90 -22.23
C PRO A 175 -15.57 2.74 -22.70
N GLN A 176 -14.41 2.11 -22.96
CA GLN A 176 -13.34 2.80 -23.66
C GLN A 176 -13.90 3.21 -25.03
N ALA A 177 -14.05 4.52 -25.24
CA ALA A 177 -14.29 5.04 -26.57
C ALA A 177 -13.12 4.58 -27.47
N PRO A 178 -13.36 4.20 -28.72
CA PRO A 178 -12.28 3.95 -29.66
C PRO A 178 -11.46 5.24 -29.76
N ASP A 179 -10.16 5.15 -29.51
CA ASP A 179 -9.23 6.27 -29.63
C ASP A 179 -9.41 6.91 -31.01
N THR A 180 -9.98 8.11 -31.06
CA THR A 180 -9.90 8.97 -32.24
C THR A 180 -8.43 9.39 -32.37
N PRO A 181 -7.75 9.09 -33.49
CA PRO A 181 -6.41 9.58 -33.71
C PRO A 181 -6.44 11.11 -33.64
N LYS A 182 -5.58 11.70 -32.81
CA LYS A 182 -5.22 13.10 -32.99
C LYS A 182 -4.53 13.21 -34.36
N THR A 183 -5.28 13.59 -35.38
CA THR A 183 -4.76 13.97 -36.68
C THR A 183 -4.01 15.28 -36.54
N THR A 184 -2.71 15.19 -36.27
CA THR A 184 -1.77 16.23 -36.70
C THR A 184 -1.48 15.94 -38.18
N GLY A 185 -1.74 16.92 -39.05
CA GLY A 185 -1.77 16.75 -40.50
C GLY A 185 -0.45 16.31 -41.14
N GLY A 186 -0.56 15.62 -42.29
CA GLY A 186 0.55 15.30 -43.20
C GLY A 186 0.26 14.11 -44.12
N GLU A 187 0.17 14.38 -45.42
CA GLU A 187 -0.08 13.58 -46.63
C GLU A 187 0.23 12.06 -46.76
N LYS A 188 -0.73 11.37 -47.42
CA LYS A 188 -0.70 10.25 -48.40
C LYS A 188 0.39 9.16 -48.36
N SER A 189 -0.01 7.90 -48.11
CA SER A 189 0.04 6.75 -49.07
C SER A 189 -0.40 5.39 -48.46
N ASP A 190 -1.38 4.76 -49.12
CA ASP A 190 -1.81 3.34 -49.25
C ASP A 190 -1.70 2.23 -48.15
N PRO A 191 -2.54 1.15 -48.25
CA PRO A 191 -3.08 0.43 -47.09
C PRO A 191 -2.63 -1.04 -47.01
N LYS A 192 -1.94 -1.42 -45.93
CA LYS A 192 -2.03 -2.77 -45.34
C LYS A 192 -1.18 -2.84 -44.08
N THR A 193 -1.82 -2.89 -42.92
CA THR A 193 -1.55 -3.84 -41.83
C THR A 193 -2.60 -3.56 -40.78
N THR A 194 -3.50 -4.51 -40.57
CA THR A 194 -4.45 -4.51 -39.46
C THR A 194 -3.66 -4.54 -38.16
N ALA A 195 -3.32 -3.37 -37.63
CA ALA A 195 -2.77 -3.24 -36.29
C ALA A 195 -3.86 -3.71 -35.32
N LYS A 196 -3.74 -4.94 -34.84
CA LYS A 196 -4.49 -5.40 -33.67
C LYS A 196 -4.17 -4.44 -32.54
N GLN A 197 -5.10 -3.53 -32.30
CA GLN A 197 -5.10 -2.59 -31.18
C GLN A 197 -5.11 -3.45 -29.90
N THR A 198 -3.94 -3.59 -29.28
CA THR A 198 -3.79 -4.39 -28.06
C THR A 198 -4.54 -3.68 -26.94
N ARG A 199 -5.75 -4.18 -26.66
CA ARG A 199 -6.58 -3.82 -25.52
C ARG A 199 -5.71 -3.73 -24.26
N ALA A 200 -5.73 -2.59 -23.57
CA ALA A 200 -5.00 -2.45 -22.32
C ALA A 200 -5.40 -3.60 -21.37
N PRO A 201 -4.45 -4.32 -20.76
CA PRO A 201 -4.76 -5.45 -19.91
C PRO A 201 -5.54 -4.94 -18.71
N LYS A 202 -6.70 -5.57 -18.41
CA LYS A 202 -7.53 -5.22 -17.24
C LYS A 202 -6.94 -5.69 -15.90
N TRP A 203 -5.95 -6.59 -15.97
CA TRP A 203 -5.34 -7.24 -14.82
C TRP A 203 -4.67 -6.29 -13.82
N PRO A 204 -3.92 -5.24 -14.23
CA PRO A 204 -3.34 -4.27 -13.29
C PRO A 204 -4.40 -3.55 -12.45
N LEU A 205 -5.55 -3.20 -13.05
CA LEU A 205 -6.68 -2.58 -12.33
C LEU A 205 -7.31 -3.54 -11.33
N VAL A 206 -7.55 -4.80 -11.73
CA VAL A 206 -8.09 -5.83 -10.83
C VAL A 206 -7.13 -6.10 -9.67
N LYS A 207 -5.82 -6.23 -9.94
CA LYS A 207 -4.81 -6.36 -8.88
C LYS A 207 -4.87 -5.19 -7.90
N ARG A 208 -4.98 -3.96 -8.40
CA ARG A 208 -5.06 -2.76 -7.55
C ARG A 208 -6.29 -2.80 -6.65
N ILE A 209 -7.44 -3.18 -7.19
CA ILE A 209 -8.68 -3.36 -6.41
C ILE A 209 -8.51 -4.40 -5.31
N ILE A 210 -7.86 -5.53 -5.60
CA ILE A 210 -7.60 -6.58 -4.60
C ILE A 210 -6.67 -6.05 -3.49
N ILE A 211 -5.56 -5.40 -3.87
CA ILE A 211 -4.59 -4.85 -2.91
C ILE A 211 -5.26 -3.80 -2.01
N ASP A 212 -5.90 -2.79 -2.62
CA ASP A 212 -6.52 -1.69 -1.87
C ASP A 212 -7.73 -2.17 -1.07
N GLY A 213 -8.50 -3.13 -1.57
CA GLY A 213 -9.62 -3.74 -0.86
C GLY A 213 -9.20 -4.52 0.39
N CYS A 214 -8.11 -5.31 0.30
CA CYS A 214 -7.51 -5.96 1.45
C CYS A 214 -6.97 -4.92 2.45
N ASP A 215 -6.32 -3.86 1.97
CA ASP A 215 -5.74 -2.82 2.81
C ASP A 215 -6.81 -1.96 3.50
N LEU A 216 -8.00 -1.80 2.91
CA LEU A 216 -9.11 -1.02 3.49
C LEU A 216 -9.64 -1.62 4.80
N THR A 217 -9.41 -2.93 5.02
CA THR A 217 -9.77 -3.59 6.29
C THR A 217 -8.93 -3.10 7.47
N LEU A 218 -7.73 -2.55 7.23
CA LEU A 218 -6.84 -2.05 8.29
C LEU A 218 -7.39 -0.77 8.94
N PRO A 219 -7.56 0.35 8.22
CA PRO A 219 -8.16 1.53 8.82
C PRO A 219 -9.63 1.30 9.18
N GLY A 220 -10.36 0.46 8.41
CA GLY A 220 -11.76 0.15 8.69
C GLY A 220 -11.96 -0.56 10.03
N SER A 221 -11.09 -1.52 10.38
CA SER A 221 -11.14 -2.21 11.68
C SER A 221 -10.64 -1.32 12.82
N PHE A 222 -9.61 -0.50 12.59
CA PHE A 222 -9.13 0.48 13.57
C PHE A 222 -10.22 1.48 13.97
N LEU A 223 -11.00 1.96 12.99
CA LEU A 223 -12.11 2.89 13.22
C LEU A 223 -13.38 2.21 13.75
N GLY A 224 -13.42 0.88 13.81
CA GLY A 224 -14.62 0.13 14.17
C GLY A 224 -15.72 0.16 13.10
N TRP A 225 -15.40 0.54 11.86
CA TRP A 225 -16.35 0.62 10.76
C TRP A 225 -16.65 -0.74 10.11
N THR A 226 -15.71 -1.69 10.21
CA THR A 226 -15.87 -3.03 9.63
C THR A 226 -15.67 -4.11 10.70
N PRO A 227 -16.61 -5.07 10.84
CA PRO A 227 -16.50 -6.16 11.80
C PRO A 227 -15.58 -7.26 11.25
N VAL A 228 -14.28 -7.01 11.22
CA VAL A 228 -13.27 -7.94 10.68
C VAL A 228 -12.46 -8.54 11.83
N THR A 229 -12.27 -9.85 11.80
CA THR A 229 -11.47 -10.56 12.82
C THR A 229 -9.96 -10.33 12.62
N PRO A 230 -9.14 -10.42 13.69
CA PRO A 230 -7.69 -10.33 13.57
C PRO A 230 -7.07 -11.31 12.58
N LEU A 231 -7.66 -12.50 12.44
CA LEU A 231 -7.23 -13.49 11.44
C LEU A 231 -7.46 -13.00 10.01
N GLN A 232 -8.64 -12.46 9.71
CA GLN A 232 -8.97 -11.92 8.40
C GLN A 232 -8.09 -10.73 8.02
N ILE A 233 -7.79 -9.84 8.98
CA ILE A 233 -6.85 -8.72 8.77
C ILE A 233 -5.46 -9.26 8.41
N GLY A 234 -4.95 -10.24 9.18
CA GLY A 234 -3.64 -10.83 8.93
C GLY A 234 -3.54 -11.48 7.54
N LEU A 235 -4.56 -12.26 7.16
CA LEU A 235 -4.63 -12.87 5.83
C LEU A 235 -4.73 -11.82 4.71
N GLY A 236 -5.55 -10.79 4.89
CA GLY A 236 -5.66 -9.67 3.95
C GLY A 236 -4.32 -8.95 3.74
N MET A 237 -3.59 -8.71 4.83
CA MET A 237 -2.25 -8.13 4.77
C MET A 237 -1.25 -9.02 4.03
N VAL A 238 -1.29 -10.35 4.22
CA VAL A 238 -0.45 -11.28 3.47
C VAL A 238 -0.76 -11.17 1.97
N VAL A 239 -2.03 -11.25 1.60
CA VAL A 239 -2.47 -11.16 0.19
C VAL A 239 -2.02 -9.85 -0.43
N SER A 240 -2.34 -8.70 0.18
CA SER A 240 -1.97 -7.41 -0.39
C SER A 240 -0.46 -7.22 -0.51
N THR A 241 0.30 -7.72 0.47
CA THR A 241 1.77 -7.62 0.46
C THR A 241 2.41 -8.50 -0.59
N VAL A 242 1.93 -9.73 -0.79
CA VAL A 242 2.45 -10.62 -1.85
C VAL A 242 2.20 -10.02 -3.24
N PHE A 243 0.99 -9.50 -3.47
CA PHE A 243 0.65 -8.88 -4.76
C PHE A 243 1.43 -7.59 -5.01
N ALA A 244 1.59 -6.72 -3.99
CA ALA A 244 2.39 -5.51 -4.10
C ALA A 244 3.89 -5.83 -4.27
N GLY A 245 4.39 -6.82 -3.53
CA GLY A 245 5.79 -7.25 -3.56
C GLY A 245 6.19 -7.86 -4.89
N HIS A 246 5.28 -8.63 -5.52
CA HIS A 246 5.47 -9.13 -6.88
C HIS A 246 5.69 -8.00 -7.90
N ASN A 247 5.02 -6.85 -7.76
CA ASN A 247 5.21 -5.74 -8.70
C ASN A 247 6.61 -5.12 -8.56
N VAL A 248 7.10 -4.99 -7.33
CA VAL A 248 8.47 -4.51 -7.07
C VAL A 248 9.50 -5.51 -7.60
N TRP A 249 9.26 -6.80 -7.41
CA TRP A 249 10.13 -7.86 -7.94
C TRP A 249 10.16 -7.87 -9.47
N ALA A 250 8.99 -7.74 -10.11
CA ALA A 250 8.89 -7.70 -11.56
C ALA A 250 9.53 -6.46 -12.18
N ALA A 251 9.62 -5.34 -11.45
CA ALA A 251 10.28 -4.12 -11.90
C ALA A 251 11.82 -4.19 -11.85
N GLN A 252 12.40 -5.27 -11.31
CA GLN A 252 13.86 -5.46 -11.22
C GLN A 252 14.47 -6.16 -12.45
N GLY A 253 13.64 -6.77 -13.30
CA GLY A 253 14.05 -7.47 -14.52
C GLY A 253 13.70 -6.69 -15.78
#